data_AF-A0A969BVC8-F1
#
_entry.id   AF-A0A969BVC8-F1
#
_cell.length_a   1.000
_cell.length_b   1.000
_cell.length_c   1.000
_cell.angle_alpha   90.00
_cell.angle_beta   90.00
_cell.angle_gamma   90.00
#
_symmetry.space_group_name_H-M   'P 1'
#
loop_
_entity.id
_entity.type
_entity.pdbx_description
1 polymer ?
#
loop_
_entity_poly.entity_id
_entity_poly.type
_entity_poly.pdbx_seq_one_letter_code
_entity_poly.pdbx_strand_id
1 'polypeptide(L)'
;MRTSLEMAHETIQARDLTLANQTKQPSTFVAQPAQTDEVAQDFEAAKTLLAERDAKVSELEELIADLEQDLGDHRFAWESVNVAMAERLAAVSELNMELDSLEGQLQDTLAKVDAQNATIADLISEAKASSETLSLQQSSHDNEVANLSAQLQTANAQATMRASEHAAEMTQLEKQLQQARTELNTANARIGTHADGIGELMKQLEAARAELETLRAAQPIPQKTEAANTPAQFVQLPKTRKAKAPKADKADNTSEDNLTDIVGIGAVYAKRLRKEGVRTFKALAKLKPAQLQKIINPNKWQMLDFDSWIEQARTRSK
;
A
#
# COMPACT_ATOMS: atom_id res chain seq x y z
N MET A 1 24.41 42.48 -95.56
CA MET A 1 24.88 43.49 -94.59
C MET A 1 26.40 43.50 -94.66
N ARG A 2 27.00 44.44 -95.42
CA ARG A 2 28.46 44.65 -95.44
C ARG A 2 28.84 45.35 -94.13
N THR A 3 29.89 44.89 -93.45
CA THR A 3 30.35 45.43 -92.17
C THR A 3 31.16 46.71 -92.38
N SER A 4 31.11 47.66 -91.43
CA SER A 4 31.78 48.98 -91.54
C SER A 4 33.29 48.91 -91.83
N LEU A 5 33.94 47.78 -91.56
CA LEU A 5 35.34 47.53 -91.90
C LEU A 5 35.57 47.35 -93.42
N GLU A 6 34.59 46.82 -94.14
CA GLU A 6 34.66 46.57 -95.59
C GLU A 6 34.50 47.88 -96.37
N MET A 7 33.64 48.80 -95.90
CA MET A 7 33.50 50.14 -96.49
C MET A 7 34.73 51.03 -96.24
N ALA A 8 35.38 50.87 -95.09
CA ALA A 8 36.62 51.60 -94.79
C ALA A 8 37.77 51.15 -95.72
N HIS A 9 37.87 49.86 -96.05
CA HIS A 9 38.91 49.36 -96.93
C HIS A 9 38.69 49.76 -98.41
N GLU A 10 37.44 49.76 -98.88
CA GLU A 10 37.07 50.20 -100.23
C GLU A 10 37.31 51.71 -100.43
N THR A 11 37.11 52.51 -99.37
CA THR A 11 37.38 53.96 -99.37
C THR A 11 38.88 54.28 -99.44
N ILE A 12 39.72 53.46 -98.79
CA ILE A 12 41.19 53.61 -98.86
C ILE A 12 41.71 53.20 -100.25
N GLN A 13 41.19 52.11 -100.82
CA GLN A 13 41.58 51.64 -102.16
C GLN A 13 41.18 52.62 -103.27
N ALA A 14 40.01 53.27 -103.16
CA ALA A 14 39.59 54.32 -104.09
C ALA A 14 40.49 55.58 -104.00
N ARG A 15 40.97 55.92 -102.81
CA ARG A 15 41.84 57.08 -102.59
C ARG A 15 43.25 56.86 -103.15
N ASP A 16 43.79 55.65 -103.05
CA ASP A 16 45.09 55.28 -103.64
C ASP A 16 45.05 55.25 -105.18
N LEU A 17 43.96 54.80 -105.80
CA LEU A 17 43.79 54.88 -107.26
C LEU A 17 43.70 56.33 -107.76
N THR A 18 43.16 57.23 -106.95
CA THR A 18 43.02 58.65 -107.31
C THR A 18 44.37 59.38 -107.21
N LEU A 19 45.21 59.02 -106.22
CA LEU A 19 46.57 59.53 -106.07
C LEU A 19 47.54 59.01 -107.15
N ALA A 20 47.37 57.77 -107.61
CA ALA A 20 48.18 57.19 -108.69
C ALA A 20 47.89 57.82 -110.07
N ASN A 21 46.71 58.42 -110.28
CA ASN A 21 46.34 59.06 -111.55
C ASN A 21 46.72 60.56 -111.64
N GLN A 22 47.02 61.22 -110.51
CA GLN A 22 47.46 62.62 -110.46
C GLN A 22 48.97 62.81 -110.69
N THR A 23 49.78 61.75 -110.63
CA THR A 23 51.25 61.84 -110.82
C THR A 23 51.73 61.79 -112.28
N LYS A 24 50.81 61.85 -113.26
CA LYS A 24 51.12 61.69 -114.70
C LYS A 24 50.86 62.94 -115.56
N GLN A 25 50.92 64.14 -114.98
CA GLN A 25 51.00 65.39 -115.76
C GLN A 25 52.25 66.19 -115.39
N PRO A 26 53.06 66.65 -116.36
CA PRO A 26 54.18 67.53 -116.08
C PRO A 26 53.65 68.94 -115.83
N SER A 27 53.34 69.27 -114.58
CA SER A 27 53.07 70.65 -114.17
C SER A 27 54.38 71.39 -113.97
N THR A 28 54.64 72.32 -114.87
CA THR A 28 55.62 73.40 -114.73
C THR A 28 55.43 74.13 -113.40
N PHE A 29 56.37 73.93 -112.49
CA PHE A 29 56.50 74.64 -111.22
C PHE A 29 56.89 76.09 -111.49
N VAL A 30 55.92 76.99 -111.40
CA VAL A 30 56.15 78.43 -111.23
C VAL A 30 56.01 78.71 -109.73
N ALA A 31 57.13 78.95 -109.05
CA ALA A 31 57.15 79.30 -107.64
C ALA A 31 56.48 80.68 -107.45
N GLN A 32 55.26 80.70 -106.92
CA GLN A 32 54.61 81.90 -106.38
C GLN A 32 54.86 81.96 -104.85
N PRO A 33 55.47 83.03 -104.33
CA PRO A 33 55.89 83.12 -102.92
C PRO A 33 54.75 83.30 -101.89
N ALA A 34 53.48 83.21 -102.30
CA ALA A 34 52.31 83.43 -101.42
C ALA A 34 51.68 82.14 -100.85
N GLN A 35 51.93 80.97 -101.45
CA GLN A 35 51.41 79.68 -100.94
C GLN A 35 52.31 79.05 -99.86
N THR A 36 53.56 79.51 -99.72
CA THR A 36 54.50 79.02 -98.70
C THR A 36 54.17 79.50 -97.29
N ASP A 37 53.57 80.69 -97.15
CA ASP A 37 53.19 81.24 -95.84
C ASP A 37 51.92 80.58 -95.29
N GLU A 38 50.96 80.24 -96.16
CA GLU A 38 49.71 79.55 -95.78
C GLU A 38 49.99 78.10 -95.34
N VAL A 39 50.86 77.38 -96.07
CA VAL A 39 51.29 76.01 -95.68
C VAL A 39 52.13 76.03 -94.39
N ALA A 40 52.94 77.06 -94.16
CA ALA A 40 53.68 77.23 -92.91
C ALA A 40 52.76 77.54 -91.72
N GLN A 41 51.72 78.35 -91.95
CA GLN A 41 50.69 78.67 -90.97
C GLN A 41 49.84 77.45 -90.60
N ASP A 42 49.44 76.64 -91.59
CA ASP A 42 48.72 75.38 -91.38
C ASP A 42 49.57 74.35 -90.62
N PHE A 43 50.89 74.29 -90.90
CA PHE A 43 51.81 73.41 -90.18
C PHE A 43 51.98 73.81 -88.71
N GLU A 44 52.14 75.10 -88.41
CA GLU A 44 52.19 75.57 -87.02
C GLU A 44 50.83 75.40 -86.31
N ALA A 45 49.70 75.59 -86.99
CA ALA A 45 48.37 75.28 -86.43
C ALA A 45 48.20 73.78 -86.12
N ALA A 46 48.65 72.89 -87.02
CA ALA A 46 48.64 71.45 -86.80
C ALA A 46 49.53 71.02 -85.63
N LYS A 47 50.67 71.69 -85.43
CA LYS A 47 51.59 71.46 -84.31
C LYS A 47 50.98 71.92 -82.97
N THR A 48 50.24 73.04 -82.95
CA THR A 48 49.47 73.46 -81.78
C THR A 48 48.38 72.45 -81.44
N LEU A 49 47.60 71.99 -82.42
CA LEU A 49 46.59 70.95 -82.21
C LEU A 49 47.18 69.62 -81.74
N LEU A 50 48.38 69.25 -82.23
CA LEU A 50 49.09 68.06 -81.76
C LEU A 50 49.50 68.21 -80.28
N ALA A 51 50.02 69.37 -79.89
CA ALA A 51 50.38 69.65 -78.50
C ALA A 51 49.15 69.66 -77.57
N GLU A 52 48.02 70.22 -78.02
CA GLU A 52 46.74 70.18 -77.28
C GLU A 52 46.22 68.75 -77.13
N ARG A 53 46.30 67.94 -78.20
CA ARG A 53 45.94 66.53 -78.16
C ARG A 53 46.82 65.77 -77.18
N ASP A 54 48.13 65.97 -77.22
CA ASP A 54 49.09 65.28 -76.35
C ASP A 54 48.87 65.68 -74.87
N ALA A 55 48.55 66.95 -74.60
CA ALA A 55 48.14 67.39 -73.26
C ALA A 55 46.84 66.70 -72.81
N LYS A 56 45.85 66.54 -73.70
CA LYS A 56 44.60 65.83 -73.38
C LYS A 56 44.82 64.34 -73.17
N VAL A 57 45.74 63.71 -73.92
CA VAL A 57 46.14 62.31 -73.69
C VAL A 57 46.75 62.18 -72.30
N SER A 58 47.67 63.08 -71.91
CA SER A 58 48.27 63.06 -70.56
C SER A 58 47.24 63.22 -69.44
N GLU A 59 46.26 64.11 -69.60
CA GLU A 59 45.16 64.28 -68.63
C GLU A 59 44.27 63.03 -68.54
N LEU A 60 44.01 62.38 -69.68
CA LEU A 60 43.26 61.13 -69.70
C LEU A 60 44.03 59.97 -69.08
N GLU A 61 45.36 59.90 -69.27
CA GLU A 61 46.23 58.90 -68.63
C GLU A 61 46.26 59.07 -67.11
N GLU A 62 46.32 60.31 -66.60
CA GLU A 62 46.21 60.61 -65.17
C GLU A 62 44.85 60.20 -64.60
N LEU A 63 43.75 60.56 -65.28
CA LEU A 63 42.41 60.15 -64.86
C LEU A 63 42.22 58.62 -64.87
N ILE A 64 42.81 57.91 -65.83
CA ILE A 64 42.78 56.45 -65.88
C ILE A 64 43.53 55.86 -64.68
N ALA A 65 44.70 56.40 -64.33
CA ALA A 65 45.47 55.94 -63.18
C ALA A 65 44.68 56.12 -61.86
N ASP A 66 44.04 57.27 -61.68
CA ASP A 66 43.19 57.54 -60.51
C ASP A 66 42.01 56.57 -60.44
N LEU A 67 41.32 56.34 -61.57
CA LEU A 67 40.19 55.40 -61.62
C LEU A 67 40.62 53.95 -61.36
N GLU A 68 41.79 53.54 -61.85
CA GLU A 68 42.34 52.20 -61.56
C GLU A 68 42.67 52.02 -60.09
N GLN A 69 43.21 53.06 -59.44
CA GLN A 69 43.44 53.07 -57.99
C GLN A 69 42.12 52.98 -57.22
N ASP A 70 41.13 53.83 -57.53
CA ASP A 70 39.81 53.82 -56.89
C ASP A 70 39.11 52.45 -57.05
N LEU A 71 39.19 51.83 -58.24
CA LEU A 71 38.67 50.49 -58.48
C LEU A 71 39.41 49.42 -57.65
N GLY A 72 40.71 49.58 -57.44
CA GLY A 72 41.51 48.72 -56.57
C GLY A 72 41.06 48.81 -55.11
N ASP A 73 40.91 50.03 -54.60
CA ASP A 73 40.47 50.30 -53.23
C ASP A 73 39.04 49.80 -52.99
N HIS A 74 38.13 50.05 -53.92
CA HIS A 74 36.76 49.53 -53.85
C HIS A 74 36.71 47.99 -53.91
N ARG A 75 37.53 47.35 -54.73
CA ARG A 75 37.63 45.88 -54.78
C ARG A 75 38.12 45.32 -53.45
N PHE A 76 39.15 45.92 -52.87
CA PHE A 76 39.67 45.51 -51.57
C PHE A 76 38.63 45.69 -50.46
N ALA A 77 37.92 46.82 -50.45
CA ALA A 77 36.83 47.07 -49.51
C ALA A 77 35.68 46.05 -49.66
N TRP A 78 35.31 45.71 -50.89
CA TRP A 78 34.29 44.70 -51.16
C TRP A 78 34.71 43.32 -50.65
N GLU A 79 35.95 42.91 -50.91
CA GLU A 79 36.47 41.62 -50.44
C GLU A 79 36.47 41.54 -48.91
N SER A 80 36.91 42.62 -48.24
CA SER A 80 36.88 42.73 -46.78
C SER A 80 35.46 42.58 -46.21
N VAL A 81 34.48 43.26 -46.82
CA VAL A 81 33.07 43.14 -46.42
C VAL A 81 32.54 41.72 -46.68
N ASN A 82 32.93 41.09 -47.79
CA ASN A 82 32.50 39.75 -48.14
C ASN A 82 33.03 38.70 -47.15
N VAL A 83 34.29 38.84 -46.72
CA VAL A 83 34.89 38.00 -45.65
C VAL A 83 34.15 38.22 -44.33
N ALA A 84 33.92 39.47 -43.92
CA ALA A 84 33.19 39.77 -42.69
C ALA A 84 31.74 39.25 -42.72
N MET A 85 31.09 39.27 -43.88
CA MET A 85 29.76 38.69 -44.07
C MET A 85 29.79 37.16 -43.95
N ALA A 86 30.79 36.49 -44.53
CA ALA A 86 30.95 35.05 -44.41
C ALA A 86 31.18 34.61 -42.96
N GLU A 87 32.00 35.34 -42.20
CA GLU A 87 32.20 35.12 -40.76
C GLU A 87 30.90 35.28 -39.97
N ARG A 88 30.12 36.34 -40.25
CA ARG A 88 28.82 36.56 -39.61
C ARG A 88 27.81 35.48 -39.94
N LEU A 89 27.78 35.00 -41.19
CA LEU A 89 26.92 33.88 -41.60
C LEU A 89 27.29 32.59 -40.86
N ALA A 90 28.59 32.32 -40.68
CA ALA A 90 29.05 31.17 -39.89
C ALA A 90 28.60 31.30 -38.41
N ALA A 91 28.77 32.47 -37.81
CA ALA A 91 28.33 32.72 -36.44
C ALA A 91 26.81 32.56 -36.25
N VAL A 92 26.00 33.02 -37.21
CA VAL A 92 24.54 32.81 -37.18
C VAL A 92 24.20 31.32 -37.27
N SER A 93 24.92 30.55 -38.10
CA SER A 93 24.72 29.11 -38.19
C SER A 93 25.03 28.40 -36.87
N GLU A 94 26.09 28.81 -36.17
CA GLU A 94 26.48 28.25 -34.87
C GLU A 94 25.43 28.57 -33.80
N LEU A 95 24.98 29.83 -33.71
CA LEU A 95 23.93 30.24 -32.79
C LEU A 95 22.60 29.49 -33.04
N ASN A 96 22.25 29.21 -34.30
CA ASN A 96 21.07 28.43 -34.62
C ASN A 96 21.19 26.97 -34.15
N MET A 97 22.38 26.36 -34.30
CA MET A 97 22.62 25.01 -33.77
C MET A 97 22.53 24.96 -32.25
N GLU A 98 23.06 25.99 -31.57
CA GLU A 98 22.94 26.12 -30.13
C GLU A 98 21.47 26.29 -29.71
N LEU A 99 20.70 27.13 -30.40
CA LEU A 99 19.27 27.32 -30.15
C LEU A 99 18.50 26.00 -30.30
N ASP A 100 18.71 25.25 -31.39
CA ASP A 100 18.07 23.95 -31.61
C ASP A 100 18.39 22.96 -30.47
N SER A 101 19.65 22.95 -30.00
CA SER A 101 20.07 22.12 -28.86
C SER A 101 19.37 22.53 -27.56
N LEU A 102 19.28 23.84 -27.27
CA LEU A 102 18.60 24.37 -26.10
C LEU A 102 17.09 24.08 -26.14
N GLU A 103 16.46 24.22 -27.30
CA GLU A 103 15.05 23.87 -27.50
C GLU A 103 14.81 22.37 -27.23
N GLY A 104 15.70 21.49 -27.72
CA GLY A 104 15.64 20.06 -27.41
C GLY A 104 15.77 19.78 -25.91
N GLN A 105 16.74 20.41 -25.23
CA GLN A 105 16.90 20.28 -23.78
C GLN A 105 15.68 20.79 -23.00
N LEU A 106 15.06 21.88 -23.45
CA LEU A 106 13.85 22.42 -22.85
C LEU A 106 12.67 21.45 -23.02
N GLN A 107 12.53 20.84 -24.19
CA GLN A 107 11.49 19.85 -24.45
C GLN A 107 11.66 18.59 -23.59
N ASP A 108 12.89 18.10 -23.44
CA ASP A 108 13.20 16.95 -22.58
C ASP A 108 12.92 17.24 -21.11
N THR A 109 13.29 18.43 -20.64
CA THR A 109 13.02 18.83 -19.25
C THR A 109 11.53 19.01 -18.98
N LEU A 110 10.77 19.57 -19.93
CA LEU A 110 9.32 19.66 -19.85
C LEU A 110 8.68 18.27 -19.75
N ALA A 111 9.08 17.35 -20.62
CA ALA A 111 8.58 15.97 -20.60
C ALA A 111 8.88 15.26 -19.27
N LYS A 112 10.07 15.51 -18.69
CA LYS A 112 10.42 14.99 -17.36
C LYS A 112 9.54 15.58 -16.26
N VAL A 113 9.26 16.88 -16.30
CA VAL A 113 8.34 17.53 -15.35
C VAL A 113 6.94 16.96 -15.44
N ASP A 114 6.42 16.75 -16.66
CA ASP A 114 5.10 16.16 -16.86
C ASP A 114 5.00 14.73 -16.33
N ALA A 115 6.02 13.90 -16.58
CA ALA A 115 6.10 12.54 -16.03
C ALA A 115 6.17 12.52 -14.49
N GLN A 116 6.91 13.46 -13.91
CA GLN A 116 6.99 13.62 -12.45
C GLN A 116 5.64 14.07 -11.86
N ASN A 117 4.96 15.02 -12.51
CA ASN A 117 3.64 15.48 -12.08
C ASN A 117 2.60 14.35 -12.14
N ALA A 118 2.63 13.50 -13.17
CA ALA A 118 1.78 12.31 -13.24
C ALA A 118 2.06 11.35 -12.08
N THR A 119 3.35 11.08 -11.80
CA THR A 119 3.75 10.22 -10.67
C THR A 119 3.27 10.78 -9.32
N ILE A 120 3.38 12.10 -9.12
CA ILE A 120 2.90 12.77 -7.91
C ILE A 120 1.38 12.63 -7.77
N ALA A 121 0.62 12.80 -8.86
CA ALA A 121 -0.82 12.65 -8.85
C ALA A 121 -1.26 11.22 -8.45
N ASP A 122 -0.57 10.20 -8.95
CA ASP A 122 -0.81 8.81 -8.60
C ASP A 122 -0.52 8.55 -7.11
N LEU A 123 0.64 9.01 -6.61
CA LEU A 123 1.02 8.86 -5.20
C LEU A 123 0.04 9.57 -4.26
N ILE A 124 -0.44 10.76 -4.62
CA ILE A 124 -1.48 11.48 -3.84
C ILE A 124 -2.77 10.67 -3.80
N SER A 125 -3.18 10.09 -4.93
CA SER A 125 -4.40 9.28 -5.01
C SER A 125 -4.30 8.02 -4.16
N GLU A 126 -3.16 7.32 -4.21
CA GLU A 126 -2.88 6.14 -3.39
C GLU A 126 -2.84 6.47 -1.90
N ALA A 127 -2.16 7.56 -1.52
CA ALA A 127 -2.09 8.01 -0.14
C ALA A 127 -3.48 8.36 0.42
N LYS A 128 -4.33 9.00 -0.40
CA LYS A 128 -5.71 9.33 -0.02
C LYS A 128 -6.55 8.07 0.21
N ALA A 129 -6.49 7.11 -0.71
CA ALA A 129 -7.21 5.84 -0.58
C ALA A 129 -6.75 5.04 0.66
N SER A 130 -5.44 5.05 0.93
CA SER A 130 -4.86 4.41 2.12
C SER A 130 -5.34 5.08 3.41
N SER A 131 -5.38 6.42 3.44
CA SER A 131 -5.87 7.20 4.58
C SER A 131 -7.36 6.94 4.87
N GLU A 132 -8.20 6.91 3.83
CA GLU A 132 -9.62 6.57 3.97
C GLU A 132 -9.80 5.15 4.54
N THR A 133 -9.01 4.18 4.05
CA THR A 133 -9.03 2.80 4.55
C THR A 133 -8.65 2.72 6.03
N LEU A 134 -7.56 3.40 6.43
CA LEU A 134 -7.12 3.44 7.82
C LEU A 134 -8.15 4.11 8.73
N SER A 135 -8.80 5.18 8.27
CA SER A 135 -9.87 5.86 9.01
C SER A 135 -11.07 4.93 9.27
N LEU A 136 -11.50 4.17 8.25
CA LEU A 136 -12.56 3.18 8.40
C LEU A 136 -12.18 2.06 9.38
N GLN A 137 -10.94 1.56 9.30
CA GLN A 137 -10.43 0.56 10.23
C GLN A 137 -10.38 1.09 11.67
N GLN A 138 -9.93 2.32 11.87
CA GLN A 138 -9.88 2.94 13.19
C GLN A 138 -11.28 3.06 13.79
N SER A 139 -12.26 3.54 13.02
CA SER A 139 -13.66 3.59 13.48
C SER A 139 -14.21 2.21 13.83
N SER A 140 -13.87 1.17 13.06
CA SER A 140 -14.25 -0.21 13.37
C SER A 140 -13.66 -0.69 14.70
N HIS A 141 -12.36 -0.44 14.94
CA HIS A 141 -11.71 -0.80 16.20
C HIS A 141 -12.26 -0.01 17.38
N ASP A 142 -12.56 1.28 17.22
CA ASP A 142 -13.15 2.10 18.29
C ASP A 142 -14.52 1.55 18.71
N ASN A 143 -15.34 1.13 17.74
CA ASN A 143 -16.62 0.47 18.01
C ASN A 143 -16.45 -0.88 18.71
N GLU A 144 -15.45 -1.67 18.32
CA GLU A 144 -15.15 -2.96 18.95
C GLU A 144 -14.67 -2.79 20.39
N VAL A 145 -13.77 -1.83 20.64
CA VAL A 145 -13.29 -1.48 21.99
C VAL A 145 -14.45 -1.01 22.86
N ALA A 146 -15.33 -0.15 22.35
CA ALA A 146 -16.52 0.29 23.08
C ALA A 146 -17.44 -0.89 23.45
N ASN A 147 -17.68 -1.81 22.52
CA ASN A 147 -18.50 -3.00 22.75
C ASN A 147 -17.87 -3.94 23.78
N LEU A 148 -16.57 -4.26 23.65
CA LEU A 148 -15.85 -5.11 24.60
C LEU A 148 -15.80 -4.50 26.00
N SER A 149 -15.60 -3.17 26.09
CA SER A 149 -15.64 -2.44 27.35
C SER A 149 -17.02 -2.57 28.03
N ALA A 150 -18.11 -2.37 27.28
CA ALA A 150 -19.47 -2.54 27.80
C ALA A 150 -19.78 -3.98 28.25
N GLN A 151 -19.28 -4.97 27.51
CA GLN A 151 -19.41 -6.38 27.88
C GLN A 151 -18.64 -6.69 29.18
N LEU A 152 -17.41 -6.19 29.32
CA LEU A 152 -16.62 -6.36 30.54
C LEU A 152 -17.29 -5.71 31.74
N GLN A 153 -17.82 -4.49 31.59
CA GLN A 153 -18.57 -3.82 32.65
C GLN A 153 -19.78 -4.64 33.08
N THR A 154 -20.53 -5.17 32.12
CA THR A 154 -21.71 -6.01 32.37
C THR A 154 -21.32 -7.31 33.07
N ALA A 155 -20.29 -8.00 32.59
CA ALA A 155 -19.81 -9.24 33.18
C ALA A 155 -19.28 -9.03 34.61
N ASN A 156 -18.59 -7.92 34.85
CA ASN A 156 -18.10 -7.56 36.18
C ASN A 156 -19.26 -7.28 37.15
N ALA A 157 -20.26 -6.52 36.72
CA ALA A 157 -21.47 -6.27 37.52
C ALA A 157 -22.19 -7.58 37.88
N GLN A 158 -22.33 -8.50 36.91
CA GLN A 158 -22.91 -9.82 37.16
C GLN A 158 -22.09 -10.65 38.14
N ALA A 159 -20.76 -10.64 38.03
CA ALA A 159 -19.88 -11.34 38.96
C ALA A 159 -19.99 -10.78 40.38
N THR A 160 -20.06 -9.45 40.53
CA THR A 160 -20.30 -8.80 41.82
C THR A 160 -21.64 -9.19 42.42
N MET A 161 -22.72 -9.20 41.62
CA MET A 161 -24.04 -9.63 42.10
C MET A 161 -24.02 -11.09 42.58
N ARG A 162 -23.52 -12.02 41.77
CA ARG A 162 -23.43 -13.44 42.16
C ARG A 162 -22.57 -13.65 43.41
N ALA A 163 -21.46 -12.92 43.54
CA ALA A 163 -20.64 -12.98 44.74
C ALA A 163 -21.41 -12.53 45.99
N SER A 164 -22.21 -11.45 45.88
CA SER A 164 -23.06 -10.98 46.98
C SER A 164 -24.20 -11.95 47.32
N GLU A 165 -24.81 -12.59 46.31
CA GLU A 165 -25.84 -13.61 46.49
C GLU A 165 -25.28 -14.82 47.24
N HIS A 166 -24.14 -15.36 46.78
CA HIS A 166 -23.48 -16.48 47.46
C HIS A 166 -23.01 -16.14 48.87
N ALA A 167 -22.52 -14.91 49.12
CA ALA A 167 -22.17 -14.47 50.47
C ALA A 167 -23.39 -14.43 51.41
N ALA A 168 -24.55 -14.00 50.89
CA ALA A 168 -25.81 -14.02 51.64
C ALA A 168 -26.30 -15.46 51.90
N GLU A 169 -26.21 -16.35 50.90
CA GLU A 169 -26.54 -17.77 51.05
C GLU A 169 -25.66 -18.45 52.11
N MET A 170 -24.35 -18.20 52.10
CA MET A 170 -23.42 -18.75 53.09
C MET A 170 -23.78 -18.28 54.51
N THR A 171 -24.08 -16.99 54.68
CA THR A 171 -24.51 -16.43 55.97
C THR A 171 -25.80 -17.09 56.47
N GLN A 172 -26.75 -17.33 55.56
CA GLN A 172 -28.01 -17.98 55.90
C GLN A 172 -27.83 -19.46 56.25
N LEU A 173 -26.99 -20.19 55.53
CA LEU A 173 -26.64 -21.58 55.83
C LEU A 173 -25.92 -21.68 57.18
N GLU A 174 -24.99 -20.77 57.48
CA GLU A 174 -24.33 -20.70 58.78
C GLU A 174 -25.34 -20.50 59.92
N LYS A 175 -26.31 -19.60 59.73
CA LYS A 175 -27.40 -19.39 60.70
C LYS A 175 -28.24 -20.65 60.90
N GLN A 176 -28.62 -21.33 59.82
CA GLN A 176 -29.38 -22.59 59.90
C GLN A 176 -28.59 -23.69 60.63
N LEU A 177 -27.29 -23.79 60.36
CA LEU A 177 -26.42 -24.77 61.01
C LEU A 177 -26.29 -24.49 62.51
N GLN A 178 -26.14 -23.22 62.91
CA GLN A 178 -26.16 -22.81 64.32
C GLN A 178 -27.49 -23.16 64.98
N GLN A 179 -28.61 -22.88 64.32
CA GLN A 179 -29.93 -23.23 64.85
C GLN A 179 -30.07 -24.75 65.04
N ALA A 180 -29.74 -25.55 64.04
CA ALA A 180 -29.80 -27.02 64.13
C ALA A 180 -28.89 -27.57 65.24
N ARG A 181 -27.71 -26.96 65.47
CA ARG A 181 -26.84 -27.30 66.60
C ARG A 181 -27.50 -27.00 67.94
N THR A 182 -28.14 -25.85 68.09
CA THR A 182 -28.86 -25.50 69.33
C THR A 182 -30.01 -26.47 69.59
N GLU A 183 -30.79 -26.81 68.56
CA GLU A 183 -31.90 -27.77 68.64
C GLU A 183 -31.40 -29.16 69.05
N LEU A 184 -30.29 -29.63 68.47
CA LEU A 184 -29.66 -30.92 68.81
C LEU A 184 -29.17 -30.93 70.26
N ASN A 185 -28.54 -29.86 70.73
CA ASN A 185 -28.13 -29.74 72.13
C ASN A 185 -29.34 -29.75 73.08
N THR A 186 -30.42 -29.05 72.75
CA THR A 186 -31.67 -29.10 73.52
C THR A 186 -32.28 -30.50 73.53
N ALA A 187 -32.34 -31.18 72.39
CA ALA A 187 -32.84 -32.54 72.30
C ALA A 187 -31.99 -33.52 73.14
N ASN A 188 -30.66 -33.41 73.10
CA ASN A 188 -29.76 -34.20 73.93
C ASN A 188 -29.97 -33.95 75.44
N ALA A 189 -30.16 -32.69 75.85
CA ALA A 189 -30.48 -32.37 77.23
C ALA A 189 -31.80 -33.03 77.69
N ARG A 190 -32.83 -33.03 76.82
CA ARG A 190 -34.10 -33.73 77.09
C ARG A 190 -33.93 -35.24 77.17
N ILE A 191 -33.12 -35.84 76.30
CA ILE A 191 -32.80 -37.27 76.38
C ILE A 191 -32.14 -37.57 77.73
N GLY A 192 -31.22 -36.72 78.19
CA GLY A 192 -30.61 -36.83 79.52
C GLY A 192 -31.64 -36.80 80.65
N THR A 193 -32.53 -35.81 80.69
CA THR A 193 -33.55 -35.72 81.74
C THR A 193 -34.53 -36.89 81.71
N HIS A 194 -34.90 -37.38 80.53
CA HIS A 194 -35.73 -38.59 80.40
C HIS A 194 -34.99 -39.85 80.90
N ALA A 195 -33.70 -39.99 80.61
CA ALA A 195 -32.89 -41.10 81.11
C ALA A 195 -32.79 -41.09 82.65
N ASP A 196 -32.57 -39.91 83.25
CA ASP A 196 -32.58 -39.74 84.71
C ASP A 196 -33.94 -40.13 85.30
N GLY A 197 -35.04 -39.67 84.69
CA GLY A 197 -36.40 -40.02 85.10
C GLY A 197 -36.70 -41.52 84.99
N ILE A 198 -36.22 -42.18 83.95
CA ILE A 198 -36.30 -43.65 83.82
C ILE A 198 -35.53 -44.32 84.96
N GLY A 199 -34.33 -43.84 85.29
CA GLY A 199 -33.53 -44.36 86.40
C GLY A 199 -34.26 -44.24 87.74
N GLU A 200 -34.89 -43.09 88.00
CA GLU A 200 -35.69 -42.87 89.22
C GLU A 200 -36.93 -43.77 89.28
N LEU A 201 -37.67 -43.89 88.17
CA LEU A 201 -38.81 -44.82 88.09
C LEU A 201 -38.40 -46.27 88.30
N MET A 202 -37.23 -46.69 87.79
CA MET A 202 -36.68 -48.02 88.04
C MET A 202 -36.38 -48.22 89.53
N LYS A 203 -35.80 -47.23 90.20
CA LYS A 203 -35.54 -47.28 91.65
C LYS A 203 -36.83 -47.35 92.46
N GLN A 204 -37.86 -46.59 92.08
CA GLN A 204 -39.18 -46.66 92.70
C GLN A 204 -39.84 -48.03 92.50
N LEU A 205 -39.69 -48.63 91.31
CA LEU A 205 -40.17 -49.98 91.03
C LEU A 205 -39.45 -51.03 91.91
N GLU A 206 -38.14 -50.90 92.08
CA GLU A 206 -37.33 -51.75 92.97
C GLU A 206 -37.82 -51.63 94.42
N ALA A 207 -38.02 -50.39 94.90
CA ALA A 207 -38.50 -50.10 96.24
C ALA A 207 -39.93 -50.62 96.48
N ALA A 208 -40.86 -50.39 95.55
CA ALA A 208 -42.23 -50.89 95.62
C ALA A 208 -42.28 -52.42 95.54
N ARG A 209 -41.39 -53.06 94.77
CA ARG A 209 -41.22 -54.53 94.79
C ARG A 209 -40.72 -55.02 96.14
N ALA A 210 -39.76 -54.33 96.76
CA ALA A 210 -39.29 -54.66 98.10
C ALA A 210 -40.39 -54.48 99.16
N GLU A 211 -41.17 -53.41 99.09
CA GLU A 211 -42.36 -53.20 99.94
C GLU A 211 -43.44 -54.26 99.73
N LEU A 212 -43.70 -54.65 98.48
CA LEU A 212 -44.59 -55.79 98.19
C LEU A 212 -44.05 -57.08 98.80
N GLU A 213 -42.73 -57.31 98.78
CA GLU A 213 -42.13 -58.51 99.35
C GLU A 213 -42.15 -58.49 100.90
N THR A 214 -42.04 -57.32 101.54
CA THR A 214 -42.23 -57.19 103.00
C THR A 214 -43.69 -57.33 103.42
N LEU A 215 -44.64 -56.77 102.66
CA LEU A 215 -46.08 -56.97 102.87
C LEU A 215 -46.50 -58.42 102.62
N ARG A 216 -45.88 -59.08 101.63
CA ARG A 216 -46.05 -60.50 101.35
C ARG A 216 -45.44 -61.40 102.43
N ALA A 217 -44.38 -60.96 103.11
CA ALA A 217 -43.85 -61.65 104.29
C ALA A 217 -44.77 -61.51 105.53
N ALA A 218 -45.64 -60.48 105.56
CA ALA A 218 -46.59 -60.24 106.66
C ALA A 218 -47.99 -60.88 106.46
N GLN A 219 -48.23 -61.58 105.34
CA GLN A 219 -49.45 -62.37 105.12
C GLN A 219 -49.09 -63.79 104.64
N PRO A 220 -49.64 -64.86 105.23
CA PRO A 220 -49.39 -66.21 104.77
C PRO A 220 -50.09 -66.44 103.42
N ILE A 221 -49.33 -66.82 102.41
CA ILE A 221 -49.84 -67.19 101.07
C ILE A 221 -50.24 -68.67 101.08
N PRO A 222 -51.41 -69.06 100.53
CA PRO A 222 -51.56 -70.32 99.82
C PRO A 222 -51.22 -70.14 98.34
N GLN A 223 -50.22 -70.88 97.87
CA GLN A 223 -49.72 -70.89 96.49
C GLN A 223 -50.65 -71.64 95.51
N LYS A 224 -50.30 -71.42 94.21
CA LYS A 224 -50.56 -72.19 92.97
C LYS A 224 -51.75 -71.67 92.15
N THR A 225 -51.64 -71.41 90.84
CA THR A 225 -50.97 -72.19 89.76
C THR A 225 -50.54 -71.36 88.54
N GLU A 226 -49.56 -71.91 87.82
CA GLU A 226 -49.07 -71.60 86.47
C GLU A 226 -50.16 -71.52 85.38
N ALA A 227 -49.92 -70.69 84.36
CA ALA A 227 -50.03 -71.10 82.95
C ALA A 227 -49.32 -70.09 82.02
N ALA A 228 -48.49 -70.63 81.13
CA ALA A 228 -47.71 -69.95 80.10
C ALA A 228 -48.54 -69.56 78.87
N ASN A 229 -48.19 -68.44 78.20
CA ASN A 229 -47.78 -68.42 76.78
C ASN A 229 -47.53 -67.00 76.23
N THR A 230 -46.35 -66.82 75.62
CA THR A 230 -45.93 -65.76 74.66
C THR A 230 -46.50 -66.16 73.26
N PRO A 231 -46.63 -65.31 72.19
CA PRO A 231 -45.73 -64.20 71.86
C PRO A 231 -46.26 -62.96 71.09
N ALA A 232 -45.44 -61.91 71.15
CA ALA A 232 -45.06 -60.95 70.11
C ALA A 232 -46.12 -60.39 69.13
N GLN A 233 -46.33 -59.07 69.19
CA GLN A 233 -46.69 -58.26 68.01
C GLN A 233 -45.70 -57.11 67.83
N PHE A 234 -44.79 -57.32 66.89
CA PHE A 234 -43.98 -56.29 66.25
C PHE A 234 -44.88 -55.50 65.29
N VAL A 235 -45.06 -54.21 65.56
CA VAL A 235 -45.57 -53.24 64.59
C VAL A 235 -44.41 -52.85 63.68
N GLN A 236 -44.45 -53.26 62.40
CA GLN A 236 -43.54 -52.77 61.37
C GLN A 236 -44.13 -51.55 60.66
N LEU A 237 -43.33 -50.49 60.58
CA LEU A 237 -43.38 -49.39 59.61
C LEU A 237 -41.91 -49.04 59.28
N PRO A 238 -41.54 -48.39 58.16
CA PRO A 238 -41.90 -48.57 56.76
C PRO A 238 -40.66 -48.94 55.88
N LYS A 239 -40.85 -49.65 54.76
CA LYS A 239 -39.77 -49.91 53.78
C LYS A 239 -39.55 -48.70 52.86
N THR A 240 -38.41 -48.05 53.08
CA THR A 240 -37.51 -47.35 52.15
C THR A 240 -37.95 -47.18 50.68
N ARG A 241 -38.08 -45.91 50.28
CA ARG A 241 -38.01 -45.44 48.88
C ARG A 241 -36.63 -45.75 48.31
N LYS A 242 -36.55 -46.60 47.29
CA LYS A 242 -35.37 -46.69 46.41
C LYS A 242 -35.34 -45.49 45.48
N ALA A 243 -34.39 -44.59 45.71
CA ALA A 243 -33.97 -43.60 44.74
C ALA A 243 -33.36 -44.33 43.52
N LYS A 244 -33.97 -44.16 42.35
CA LYS A 244 -33.43 -44.60 41.06
C LYS A 244 -32.57 -43.47 40.52
N ALA A 245 -31.26 -43.58 40.73
CA ALA A 245 -30.27 -42.79 39.99
C ALA A 245 -30.37 -43.12 38.48
N PRO A 246 -30.27 -42.14 37.58
CA PRO A 246 -30.24 -42.38 36.15
C PRO A 246 -28.93 -43.08 35.77
N LYS A 247 -29.07 -44.17 35.02
CA LYS A 247 -27.95 -44.92 34.43
C LYS A 247 -27.36 -44.09 33.30
N ALA A 248 -26.05 -43.89 33.35
CA ALA A 248 -25.24 -43.52 32.22
C ALA A 248 -25.35 -44.62 31.15
N ASP A 249 -25.82 -44.24 29.97
CA ASP A 249 -25.82 -45.10 28.80
C ASP A 249 -24.39 -45.30 28.30
N LYS A 250 -24.10 -46.57 27.99
CA LYS A 250 -22.82 -47.08 27.56
C LYS A 250 -22.50 -46.63 26.14
N ALA A 251 -21.28 -46.14 25.97
CA ALA A 251 -20.64 -45.87 24.71
C ALA A 251 -20.51 -47.14 23.85
N ASP A 252 -20.92 -47.00 22.59
CA ASP A 252 -20.57 -47.90 21.50
C ASP A 252 -19.18 -47.53 20.96
N ASN A 253 -18.37 -48.54 20.69
CA ASN A 253 -16.93 -48.45 20.58
C ASN A 253 -16.52 -48.22 19.12
N THR A 254 -16.48 -46.97 18.70
CA THR A 254 -15.44 -46.49 17.78
C THR A 254 -14.70 -45.41 18.56
N SER A 255 -13.42 -45.62 18.85
CA SER A 255 -12.63 -44.72 19.70
C SER A 255 -12.58 -43.32 19.05
N GLU A 256 -13.54 -42.47 19.40
CA GLU A 256 -13.50 -41.06 19.06
C GLU A 256 -12.38 -40.44 19.88
N ASP A 257 -11.34 -39.97 19.20
CA ASP A 257 -10.30 -39.24 19.89
C ASP A 257 -10.87 -37.89 20.34
N ASN A 258 -10.43 -37.45 21.51
CA ASN A 258 -10.82 -36.14 21.99
C ASN A 258 -10.06 -35.04 21.25
N LEU A 259 -10.59 -34.61 20.11
CA LEU A 259 -9.98 -33.56 19.28
C LEU A 259 -9.77 -32.24 20.03
N THR A 260 -10.39 -32.02 21.20
CA THR A 260 -10.13 -30.83 22.03
C THR A 260 -8.79 -30.86 22.75
N ASP A 261 -8.06 -31.98 22.72
CA ASP A 261 -6.72 -32.09 23.32
C ASP A 261 -5.63 -31.41 22.46
N ILE A 262 -6.00 -30.95 21.26
CA ILE A 262 -5.15 -30.14 20.37
C ILE A 262 -5.40 -28.66 20.69
N VAL A 263 -4.32 -27.94 20.97
CA VAL A 263 -4.37 -26.53 21.34
C VAL A 263 -4.93 -25.72 20.16
N GLY A 264 -6.02 -25.00 20.41
CA GLY A 264 -6.75 -24.21 19.41
C GLY A 264 -8.02 -24.88 18.87
N ILE A 265 -8.21 -26.20 19.07
CA ILE A 265 -9.44 -26.89 18.69
C ILE A 265 -10.42 -26.87 19.88
N GLY A 266 -11.32 -25.89 19.90
CA GLY A 266 -12.42 -25.84 20.86
C GLY A 266 -13.55 -26.84 20.53
N ALA A 267 -14.49 -27.02 21.47
CA ALA A 267 -15.66 -27.91 21.31
C ALA A 267 -16.48 -27.64 20.03
N VAL A 268 -16.54 -26.37 19.59
CA VAL A 268 -17.23 -25.95 18.36
C VAL A 268 -16.53 -26.50 17.11
N TYR A 269 -15.20 -26.38 17.04
CA TYR A 269 -14.42 -26.88 15.91
C TYR A 269 -14.36 -28.41 15.91
N ALA A 270 -14.21 -29.03 17.08
CA ALA A 270 -14.31 -30.48 17.22
C ALA A 270 -15.68 -31.00 16.70
N LYS A 271 -16.79 -30.32 17.01
CA LYS A 271 -18.12 -30.68 16.49
C LYS A 271 -18.21 -30.55 14.96
N ARG A 272 -17.63 -29.49 14.37
CA ARG A 272 -17.60 -29.30 12.91
C ARG A 272 -16.77 -30.39 12.22
N LEU A 273 -15.59 -30.70 12.76
CA LEU A 273 -14.72 -31.76 12.26
C LEU A 273 -15.40 -33.14 12.32
N ARG A 274 -16.08 -33.45 13.43
CA ARG A 274 -16.84 -34.70 13.57
C ARG A 274 -18.02 -34.80 12.60
N LYS A 275 -18.66 -33.67 12.27
CA LYS A 275 -19.74 -33.61 11.27
C LYS A 275 -19.24 -33.99 9.88
N GLU A 276 -18.02 -33.61 9.54
CA GLU A 276 -17.34 -33.95 8.28
C GLU A 276 -16.60 -35.31 8.35
N GLY A 277 -16.86 -36.13 9.37
CA GLY A 277 -16.32 -37.49 9.50
C GLY A 277 -14.91 -37.57 10.11
N VAL A 278 -14.32 -36.47 10.54
CA VAL A 278 -13.01 -36.43 11.21
C VAL A 278 -13.21 -36.67 12.70
N ARG A 279 -13.07 -37.92 13.14
CA ARG A 279 -13.33 -38.34 14.53
C ARG A 279 -12.08 -38.82 15.29
N THR A 280 -10.93 -38.88 14.63
CA THR A 280 -9.66 -39.38 15.21
C THR A 280 -8.50 -38.44 14.90
N PHE A 281 -7.45 -38.43 15.74
CA PHE A 281 -6.20 -37.72 15.50
C PHE A 281 -5.54 -38.20 14.21
N LYS A 282 -5.65 -39.49 13.90
CA LYS A 282 -5.14 -40.08 12.66
C LYS A 282 -5.86 -39.55 11.42
N ALA A 283 -7.17 -39.32 11.50
CA ALA A 283 -7.93 -38.71 10.40
C ALA A 283 -7.55 -37.24 10.23
N LEU A 284 -7.38 -36.52 11.34
CA LEU A 284 -6.99 -35.11 11.34
C LEU A 284 -5.57 -34.90 10.77
N ALA A 285 -4.62 -35.76 11.14
CA ALA A 285 -3.22 -35.72 10.69
C ALA A 285 -3.01 -35.94 9.18
N LYS A 286 -3.99 -36.53 8.50
CA LYS A 286 -3.96 -36.80 7.04
C LYS A 286 -4.51 -35.67 6.19
N LEU A 287 -5.20 -34.70 6.80
CA LEU A 287 -5.80 -33.58 6.07
C LEU A 287 -4.75 -32.53 5.72
N LYS A 288 -5.00 -31.81 4.61
CA LYS A 288 -4.22 -30.63 4.23
C LYS A 288 -4.80 -29.37 4.92
N PRO A 289 -3.98 -28.33 5.18
CA PRO A 289 -4.46 -27.07 5.76
C PRO A 289 -5.65 -26.46 5.00
N ALA A 290 -5.61 -26.50 3.66
CA ALA A 290 -6.70 -26.03 2.80
C ALA A 290 -8.03 -26.79 3.00
N GLN A 291 -7.97 -28.08 3.34
CA GLN A 291 -9.17 -28.88 3.63
C GLN A 291 -9.74 -28.54 5.00
N LEU A 292 -8.88 -28.31 6.00
CA LEU A 292 -9.30 -27.86 7.33
C LEU A 292 -9.92 -26.48 7.27
N GLN A 293 -9.34 -25.55 6.51
CA GLN A 293 -9.93 -24.23 6.30
C GLN A 293 -11.32 -24.31 5.69
N LYS A 294 -11.54 -25.22 4.73
CA LYS A 294 -12.85 -25.45 4.11
C LYS A 294 -13.88 -26.03 5.08
N ILE A 295 -13.47 -26.97 5.93
CA ILE A 295 -14.35 -27.61 6.93
C ILE A 295 -14.70 -26.65 8.07
N ILE A 296 -13.70 -25.92 8.57
CA ILE A 296 -13.85 -25.01 9.70
C ILE A 296 -14.55 -23.73 9.27
N ASN A 297 -14.30 -23.27 8.04
CA ASN A 297 -14.78 -22.01 7.48
C ASN A 297 -14.63 -20.85 8.49
N PRO A 298 -13.38 -20.50 8.86
CA PRO A 298 -13.13 -19.42 9.80
C PRO A 298 -13.56 -18.07 9.20
N ASN A 299 -14.00 -17.16 10.05
CA ASN A 299 -14.21 -15.78 9.63
C ASN A 299 -12.86 -15.14 9.27
N LYS A 300 -12.86 -14.11 8.41
CA LYS A 300 -11.63 -13.46 7.91
C LYS A 300 -10.70 -12.90 9.01
N TRP A 301 -11.23 -12.61 10.19
CA TRP A 301 -10.48 -12.11 11.36
C TRP A 301 -9.91 -13.22 12.26
N GLN A 302 -10.29 -14.49 12.03
CA GLN A 302 -9.81 -15.62 12.82
C GLN A 302 -8.54 -16.21 12.19
N MET A 303 -7.37 -15.78 12.66
CA MET A 303 -6.10 -16.44 12.33
C MET A 303 -5.99 -17.77 13.09
N LEU A 304 -6.44 -18.84 12.45
CA LEU A 304 -6.24 -20.21 12.94
C LEU A 304 -5.00 -20.81 12.30
N ASP A 305 -4.13 -21.39 13.11
CA ASP A 305 -2.95 -22.12 12.65
C ASP A 305 -3.29 -23.59 12.40
N PHE A 306 -3.71 -23.90 11.16
CA PHE A 306 -4.08 -25.24 10.76
C PHE A 306 -2.87 -26.19 10.65
N ASP A 307 -1.69 -25.66 10.37
CA ASP A 307 -0.46 -26.46 10.29
C ASP A 307 -0.09 -26.99 11.68
N SER A 308 -0.15 -26.14 12.71
CA SER A 308 0.04 -26.55 14.11
C SER A 308 -0.95 -27.63 14.55
N TRP A 309 -2.21 -27.57 14.12
CA TRP A 309 -3.21 -28.60 14.44
C TRP A 309 -2.88 -29.97 13.84
N ILE A 310 -2.39 -30.00 12.60
CA ILE A 310 -2.01 -31.23 11.91
C ILE A 310 -0.78 -31.86 12.58
N GLU A 311 0.22 -31.06 12.94
CA GLU A 311 1.42 -31.53 13.63
C GLU A 311 1.10 -32.09 15.03
N GLN A 312 0.27 -31.37 15.79
CA GLN A 312 -0.19 -31.84 17.10
C GLN A 312 -1.02 -33.13 17.02
N ALA A 313 -1.81 -33.30 15.96
CA ALA A 313 -2.55 -34.53 15.69
C ALA A 313 -1.61 -35.70 15.34
N ARG A 314 -0.55 -35.47 14.56
CA ARG A 314 0.45 -36.51 14.24
C ARG A 314 1.15 -37.05 15.48
N THR A 315 1.51 -36.17 16.41
CA THR A 315 2.16 -36.56 17.67
C THR A 315 1.24 -37.42 18.54
N ARG A 316 -0.08 -37.17 18.51
CA ARG A 316 -1.09 -37.89 19.30
C ARG A 316 -1.71 -39.10 18.60
N SER A 317 -1.36 -39.33 17.33
CA SER A 317 -1.82 -40.46 16.53
C SER A 317 -0.90 -41.70 16.60
N LYS A 318 0.16 -41.65 17.42
CA LYS A 318 1.08 -42.78 17.66
C LYS A 318 0.46 -43.77 18.64
#